data_AF-A0A7C5U152-F1
#
_entry.id   AF-A0A7C5U152-F1
#
_cell.length_a   1.000
_cell.length_b   1.000
_cell.length_c   1.000
_cell.angle_alpha   90.00
_cell.angle_beta   90.00
_cell.angle_gamma   90.00
#
_symmetry.space_group_name_H-M   'P 1'
#
loop_
_entity.id
_entity.type
_entity.pdbx_description
1 polymer ?
#
loop_
_entity_poly.entity_id
_entity_poly.type
_entity_poly.pdbx_seq_one_letter_code
_entity_poly.pdbx_strand_id
1 'polypeptide(L)'
;MSEGKGKWIEEVRERAKKSIDKSPVLGLDLDISKFKFASKYSGSISRDLEEKASEVGVDISGRGRAGSYLQVDSSILMESSF
;
A
#
# COMPACT_ATOMS: atom_id res chain seq x y z
N MET A 1 7.36 4.42 29.25
CA MET A 1 6.38 4.94 28.26
C MET A 1 5.88 3.88 27.26
N SER A 2 5.89 2.57 27.59
CA SER A 2 5.50 1.51 26.62
C SER A 2 4.08 0.94 26.81
N GLU A 3 3.44 1.13 27.97
CA GLU A 3 2.13 0.52 28.27
C GLU A 3 0.99 1.06 27.39
N GLY A 4 1.02 2.35 27.00
CA GLY A 4 -0.01 2.97 26.18
C GLY A 4 -0.06 2.47 24.73
N LYS A 5 1.09 2.09 24.16
CA LYS A 5 1.17 1.67 22.75
C LYS A 5 0.58 0.27 22.53
N GLY A 6 0.84 -0.66 23.46
CA GLY A 6 0.29 -2.02 23.40
C GLY A 6 -1.23 -2.01 23.53
N LYS A 7 -1.77 -1.23 24.48
CA LYS A 7 -3.21 -1.10 24.68
C LYS A 7 -3.93 -0.53 23.45
N TRP A 8 -3.36 0.51 22.84
CA TRP A 8 -3.92 1.11 21.62
C TRP A 8 -3.93 0.12 20.44
N ILE A 9 -2.86 -0.67 20.24
CA ILE A 9 -2.81 -1.68 19.18
C ILE A 9 -3.90 -2.74 19.35
N GLU A 10 -4.13 -3.22 20.57
CA GLU A 10 -5.20 -4.20 20.83
C GLU A 10 -6.59 -3.60 20.64
N GLU A 11 -6.82 -2.36 21.07
CA GLU A 11 -8.08 -1.65 20.81
C GLU A 11 -8.36 -1.50 19.31
N VAL A 12 -7.35 -1.16 18.51
CA VAL A 12 -7.47 -1.08 17.05
C VAL A 12 -7.75 -2.46 16.46
N ARG A 13 -7.07 -3.51 16.92
CA ARG A 13 -7.29 -4.89 16.46
C ARG A 13 -8.72 -5.36 16.74
N GLU A 14 -9.23 -5.12 17.94
CA GLU A 14 -10.58 -5.53 18.33
C GLU A 14 -11.65 -4.76 17.53
N ARG A 15 -11.43 -3.47 17.28
CA ARG A 15 -12.32 -2.68 16.41
C ARG A 15 -12.31 -3.19 14.97
N ALA A 16 -11.16 -3.59 14.44
CA ALA A 16 -11.05 -4.18 13.11
C ALA A 16 -11.83 -5.49 13.01
N LYS A 17 -11.67 -6.41 13.98
CA LYS A 17 -12.41 -7.68 14.03
C LYS A 17 -13.93 -7.47 14.03
N LYS A 18 -14.42 -6.51 14.83
CA LYS A 18 -15.86 -6.18 14.90
C LYS A 18 -16.43 -5.60 13.61
N SER A 19 -15.57 -5.13 12.72
CA SER A 19 -15.98 -4.46 11.48
C SER A 19 -15.78 -5.33 10.24
N ILE A 20 -15.51 -6.63 10.40
CA ILE A 20 -15.15 -7.50 9.28
C ILE A 20 -16.28 -7.67 8.25
N ASP A 21 -17.53 -7.65 8.70
CA ASP A 21 -18.73 -7.76 7.84
C ASP A 21 -19.36 -6.40 7.53
N LYS A 22 -18.65 -5.30 7.82
CA LYS A 22 -19.19 -3.95 7.61
C LYS A 22 -19.03 -3.57 6.13
N SER A 23 -20.14 -3.58 5.39
CA SER A 23 -20.17 -3.11 4.01
C SER A 23 -19.79 -1.63 3.86
N PRO A 24 -19.17 -1.24 2.73
CA PRO A 24 -18.86 0.17 2.46
C PRO A 24 -20.14 0.99 2.26
N VAL A 25 -20.09 2.28 2.62
CA VAL A 25 -21.23 3.19 2.44
C VAL A 25 -21.52 3.46 0.96
N LEU A 26 -20.48 3.44 0.12
CA LEU A 26 -20.54 3.71 -1.31
C LEU A 26 -19.68 2.70 -2.07
N GLY A 27 -20.12 2.36 -3.28
CA GLY A 27 -19.42 1.42 -4.16
C GLY A 27 -19.88 -0.03 -3.98
N LEU A 28 -19.20 -0.94 -4.67
CA LEU A 28 -19.48 -2.37 -4.61
C LEU A 28 -18.92 -2.98 -3.32
N ASP A 29 -19.70 -3.90 -2.73
CA ASP A 29 -19.21 -4.74 -1.65
C ASP A 29 -18.40 -5.90 -2.25
N LEU A 30 -17.09 -5.87 -2.01
CA LEU A 30 -16.15 -6.83 -2.59
C LEU A 30 -15.81 -7.88 -1.54
N ASP A 31 -16.00 -9.15 -1.90
CA ASP A 31 -15.53 -10.28 -1.10
C ASP A 31 -14.00 -10.37 -1.17
N ILE A 32 -13.33 -9.79 -0.17
CA ILE A 32 -11.87 -9.73 -0.09
C ILE A 32 -11.20 -11.10 0.00
N SER A 33 -11.92 -12.16 0.41
CA SER A 33 -11.37 -13.51 0.50
C SER A 33 -11.04 -14.12 -0.86
N LYS A 34 -11.63 -13.59 -1.94
CA LYS A 34 -11.37 -14.01 -3.32
C LYS A 34 -10.08 -13.44 -3.90
N PHE A 35 -9.46 -12.47 -3.22
CA PHE A 35 -8.23 -11.84 -3.68
C PHE A 35 -7.03 -12.43 -2.95
N LYS A 36 -5.93 -12.62 -3.69
CA LYS A 36 -4.65 -12.95 -3.07
C LYS A 36 -4.10 -11.67 -2.46
N PHE A 37 -3.89 -11.66 -1.15
CA PHE A 37 -3.04 -10.64 -0.53
C PHE A 37 -1.62 -10.85 -1.05
N ALA A 38 -1.17 -9.93 -1.91
CA ALA A 38 0.10 -10.06 -2.57
C ALA A 38 1.24 -10.15 -1.54
N SER A 39 2.06 -11.20 -1.68
CA SER A 39 3.33 -11.33 -0.96
C SER A 39 4.22 -10.13 -1.28
N LYS A 40 5.21 -9.87 -0.42
CA LYS A 40 6.24 -8.85 -0.71
C LYS A 40 6.76 -9.03 -2.13
N TYR A 41 6.64 -7.99 -2.95
CA TYR A 41 7.32 -7.94 -4.25
C TYR A 41 8.83 -8.07 -4.00
N SER A 42 9.46 -9.01 -4.71
CA SER A 42 10.89 -9.33 -4.59
C SER A 42 11.70 -8.91 -5.81
N GLY A 43 11.06 -8.30 -6.81
CA GLY A 43 11.72 -7.85 -8.04
C GLY A 43 12.41 -6.51 -7.88
N SER A 44 13.28 -6.18 -8.84
CA SER A 44 13.71 -4.82 -9.10
C SER A 44 12.64 -4.06 -9.90
N ILE A 45 12.85 -2.76 -10.07
CA ILE A 45 12.10 -1.99 -11.08
C ILE A 45 12.43 -2.59 -12.45
N SER A 46 11.40 -3.09 -13.14
CA SER A 46 11.51 -3.61 -14.50
C SER A 46 11.11 -2.53 -15.51
N ARG A 47 11.50 -2.72 -16.77
CA ARG A 47 11.08 -1.83 -17.87
C ARG A 47 9.55 -1.75 -17.99
N ASP A 48 8.86 -2.89 -17.86
CA ASP A 48 7.39 -2.92 -17.88
C ASP A 48 6.78 -2.08 -16.76
N LEU A 49 7.42 -2.03 -15.59
CA LEU A 49 6.98 -1.20 -14.48
C LEU A 49 7.24 0.29 -14.74
N GLU A 50 8.38 0.63 -15.34
CA GLU A 50 8.69 1.99 -15.80
C GLU A 50 7.69 2.49 -16.84
N GLU A 51 7.34 1.66 -17.82
CA GLU A 51 6.37 1.99 -18.86
C GLU A 51 4.98 2.25 -18.25
N LYS A 52 4.50 1.36 -17.35
CA LYS A 52 3.24 1.55 -16.62
C LYS A 52 3.24 2.77 -15.71
N ALA A 53 4.36 3.06 -15.05
CA ALA A 53 4.49 4.26 -14.24
C ALA A 53 4.38 5.51 -15.11
N SER A 54 4.99 5.50 -16.30
CA SER A 54 4.92 6.61 -17.25
C SER A 54 3.50 6.86 -17.76
N GLU A 55 2.70 5.81 -18.01
CA GLU A 55 1.29 5.92 -18.42
C GLU A 55 0.42 6.71 -17.42
N VAL A 56 0.79 6.67 -16.14
CA VAL A 56 0.11 7.42 -15.07
C VAL A 56 0.85 8.70 -14.66
N GLY A 57 1.84 9.12 -15.45
CA GLY A 57 2.59 10.37 -15.25
C GLY A 57 3.70 10.30 -14.18
N VAL A 58 4.07 9.10 -13.73
CA VAL A 58 5.15 8.88 -12.78
C VAL A 58 6.47 8.65 -13.54
N ASP A 59 7.43 9.56 -13.34
CA ASP A 59 8.80 9.41 -13.85
C ASP A 59 9.70 8.85 -12.75
N ILE A 60 10.03 7.56 -12.86
CA ILE A 60 10.88 6.84 -11.91
C ILE A 60 12.31 7.40 -11.84
N SER A 61 12.79 8.07 -12.90
CA SER A 61 14.12 8.69 -12.87
C SER A 61 14.23 9.86 -11.88
N GLY A 62 13.08 10.39 -11.42
CA GLY A 62 13.02 11.52 -10.50
C GLY A 62 13.50 12.84 -11.09
N ARG A 63 13.76 12.92 -12.40
CA ARG A 63 14.33 14.10 -13.04
C ARG A 63 13.36 15.28 -12.94
N GLY A 64 13.80 16.35 -12.27
CA GLY A 64 12.98 17.54 -12.08
C GLY A 64 11.76 17.30 -11.18
N ARG A 65 11.87 16.38 -10.21
CA ARG A 65 10.87 16.12 -9.16
C ARG A 65 11.48 16.36 -7.78
N ALA A 66 10.67 16.79 -6.82
CA ALA A 66 11.11 16.98 -5.43
C ALA A 66 11.31 15.67 -4.67
N GLY A 67 10.68 14.59 -5.15
CA GLY A 67 10.79 13.26 -4.59
C GLY A 67 9.89 12.29 -5.34
N SER A 68 10.04 11.00 -5.07
CA SER A 68 9.22 9.95 -5.67
C SER A 68 9.08 8.78 -4.70
N TYR A 69 7.85 8.24 -4.62
CA TYR A 69 7.54 7.06 -3.82
C TYR A 69 6.81 6.06 -4.70
N LEU A 70 7.37 4.85 -4.81
CA LEU A 70 6.81 3.77 -5.60
C LEU A 70 6.57 2.54 -4.72
N GLN A 71 5.31 2.13 -4.64
CA GLN A 71 4.90 0.89 -4.01
C GLN A 71 4.31 -0.04 -5.06
N VAL A 72 4.79 -1.28 -5.06
CA VAL A 72 4.23 -2.38 -5.85
C VAL A 72 3.73 -3.43 -4.89
N ASP A 73 2.46 -3.82 -5.04
CA ASP A 73 1.78 -4.70 -4.09
C ASP A 73 1.89 -4.16 -2.64
N SER A 74 2.46 -4.97 -1.75
CA SER A 74 2.70 -4.63 -0.34
C SER A 74 4.16 -4.22 -0.05
N SER A 75 4.96 -3.93 -1.09
CA SER A 75 6.39 -3.61 -0.97
C SER A 75 6.71 -2.21 -1.50
N ILE A 76 7.49 -1.48 -0.72
CA ILE A 76 8.09 -0.20 -1.13
C ILE A 76 9.33 -0.52 -1.98
N LEU A 77 9.37 -0.03 -3.22
CA LEU A 77 10.51 -0.24 -4.13
C LEU A 77 11.41 0.99 -4.24
N MET A 78 10.85 2.17 -4.07
CA MET A 78 11.58 3.42 -4.18
C MET A 78 10.98 4.44 -3.22
N GLU A 79 11.86 5.11 -2.49
CA GLU A 79 11.58 6.33 -1.75
C GLU A 79 12.79 7.24 -1.96
N SER A 80 12.60 8.34 -2.69
CA SER A 80 13.63 9.35 -2.88
C SER A 80 13.10 10.73 -2.50
N SER A 81 13.93 11.48 -1.79
CA SER A 81 13.77 12.90 -1.50
C SER A 81 15.07 13.61 -1.86
N PHE A 82 14.97 14.80 -2.43
CA PHE A 82 16.11 15.67 -2.75
C PHE A 82 16.38 16.68 -1.64
#